data_AF-A0A098G8Z7-F1
#
_entry.id   AF-A0A098G8Z7-F1
#
_cell.length_a   1.000
_cell.length_b   1.000
_cell.length_c   1.000
_cell.angle_alpha   90.00
_cell.angle_beta   90.00
_cell.angle_gamma   90.00
#
_symmetry.space_group_name_H-M   'P 1'
#
loop_
_entity.id
_entity.type
_entity.pdbx_description
1 polymer ?
#
loop_
_entity_poly.entity_id
_entity_poly.type
_entity_poly.pdbx_seq_one_letter_code
_entity_poly.pdbx_strand_id
1 'polypeptide(L)'
;MATSSLILQSYFKTVSNGKKDKQSYNKKVKEFLKTNRGADFLTPLNHYISILEDTEQAMLPFMTAEKKKQVLRDLQVALLLLMTQKRHELQHQKTENVTTYNAHIKNCCQLIDAIQYEEERKARKMKLAPDHGYATDGYPVQYLGLSWGQWFAGMMVDWADRKTKTIKEVMGAVNEKRLYWVWGSSLLKTTLDLMPADIFNVEQAKQAIRTPDPYTGYMSWILYYFRFALNLSLLLKHTISGPWMSKEEKKTPWTERFLTQWDQRKFTLLNDSLWATANMVCFFWLTGKGVLGTWGDLLTLVLLVFDISMAVWDFEEQKTRHNKEMLDYETNIKKLKEQINKPKEDTQSQEDYDRMLIEYKIQLLALEKAQTQCKKDWDYQKISLINNITYAAGLMLAFALLTTPFLPIAGPAALALVVTGAVLCFALTVIYNAVRGGIEIYKAKQSASEVQEDCANKIALFLKNDPPLDDNEKRLLFLEIKKLKAETSYQEQMVVLQTMHLIRSILFEALLPAVIFASFVFLPIGAGFGILGAVLALTLASHFIINAAFKPEKEKLGEFNEQEFEVFCKDPEHWDPKAAKSQTFFSSSTKQPEAQLPQAEKIEEQNEEDLSISFLFDESDEYKSQPQ
;
A
#
# COMPACT_ATOMS: atom_id res chain seq x y z
N MET A 1 16.20 10.57 9.30
CA MET A 1 17.20 10.99 8.28
C MET A 1 16.49 11.04 6.94
N ALA A 2 16.77 12.05 6.11
CA ALA A 2 16.04 12.29 4.87
C ALA A 2 16.27 11.20 3.80
N THR A 3 15.20 10.77 3.13
CA THR A 3 15.23 9.81 2.01
C THR A 3 16.17 10.27 0.88
N SER A 4 16.12 11.55 0.53
CA SER A 4 16.95 12.14 -0.52
C SER A 4 18.46 12.06 -0.21
N SER A 5 18.86 12.16 1.07
CA SER A 5 20.26 11.98 1.47
C SER A 5 20.73 10.53 1.25
N LEU A 6 19.88 9.54 1.52
CA LEU A 6 20.23 8.13 1.33
C LEU A 6 20.45 7.79 -0.14
N ILE A 7 19.64 8.34 -1.05
CA ILE A 7 19.80 8.16 -2.50
C ILE A 7 21.19 8.69 -2.92
N LEU A 8 21.49 9.95 -2.59
CA LEU A 8 22.78 10.58 -2.92
C LEU A 8 23.97 9.80 -2.36
N GLN A 9 23.93 9.46 -1.06
CA GLN A 9 25.01 8.70 -0.44
C GLN A 9 25.19 7.31 -1.07
N SER A 10 24.11 6.68 -1.54
CA SER A 10 24.19 5.38 -2.21
C SER A 10 24.95 5.49 -3.52
N TYR A 11 24.68 6.52 -4.33
CA TYR A 11 25.48 6.81 -5.54
C TYR A 11 26.96 7.06 -5.20
N PHE A 12 27.25 7.95 -4.25
CA PHE A 12 28.64 8.22 -3.87
C PHE A 12 29.40 6.96 -3.44
N LYS A 13 28.74 6.03 -2.74
CA LYS A 13 29.37 4.77 -2.32
C LYS A 13 29.51 3.75 -3.45
N THR A 14 28.71 3.81 -4.51
CA THR A 14 28.83 2.90 -5.67
C THR A 14 29.80 3.43 -6.73
N VAL A 15 30.13 4.72 -6.73
CA VAL A 15 30.99 5.36 -7.75
C VAL A 15 32.36 4.72 -7.96
N SER A 16 33.01 4.23 -6.92
CA SER A 16 34.41 3.79 -6.96
C SER A 16 34.69 2.37 -7.49
N ASN A 17 33.69 1.59 -7.90
CA ASN A 17 33.91 0.18 -8.26
C ASN A 17 33.57 -0.14 -9.72
N GLY A 18 34.60 -0.26 -10.56
CA GLY A 18 34.49 -0.97 -11.84
C GLY A 18 34.51 -2.50 -11.69
N LYS A 19 34.91 -3.06 -10.53
CA LYS A 19 35.04 -4.51 -10.30
C LYS A 19 34.14 -5.02 -9.19
N LYS A 20 33.38 -6.08 -9.49
CA LYS A 20 32.52 -6.85 -8.57
C LYS A 20 33.35 -7.68 -7.59
N ASP A 21 33.90 -7.04 -6.57
CA ASP A 21 34.34 -7.79 -5.40
C ASP A 21 33.19 -7.89 -4.39
N LYS A 22 32.66 -9.10 -4.19
CA LYS A 22 31.61 -9.39 -3.20
C LYS A 22 32.04 -9.03 -1.77
N GLN A 23 33.35 -9.07 -1.47
CA GLN A 23 33.88 -8.62 -0.19
C GLN A 23 33.80 -7.08 -0.07
N SER A 24 34.08 -6.36 -1.16
CA SER A 24 33.91 -4.90 -1.25
C SER A 24 32.47 -4.45 -0.96
N TYR A 25 31.45 -5.09 -1.54
CA TYR A 25 30.04 -4.75 -1.26
C TYR A 25 29.64 -4.98 0.19
N ASN A 26 30.05 -6.10 0.80
CA ASN A 26 29.77 -6.36 2.21
C ASN A 26 30.42 -5.32 3.14
N LYS A 27 31.62 -4.83 2.79
CA LYS A 27 32.27 -3.74 3.52
C LYS A 27 31.48 -2.44 3.38
N LYS A 28 31.07 -2.08 2.16
CA LYS A 28 30.25 -0.89 1.88
C LYS A 28 28.91 -0.92 2.60
N VAL A 29 28.22 -2.06 2.61
CA VAL A 29 26.97 -2.25 3.35
C VAL A 29 27.18 -2.01 4.85
N LYS A 30 28.23 -2.58 5.44
CA LYS A 30 28.56 -2.35 6.87
C LYS A 30 28.83 -0.88 7.17
N GLU A 31 29.58 -0.21 6.29
CA GLU A 31 29.90 1.20 6.42
C GLU A 31 28.66 2.08 6.25
N PHE A 32 27.83 1.78 5.26
CA PHE A 32 26.59 2.50 4.96
C PHE A 32 25.57 2.38 6.10
N LEU A 33 25.41 1.20 6.68
CA LEU A 33 24.63 1.01 7.92
C LEU A 33 25.22 1.76 9.12
N LYS A 34 26.55 1.87 9.21
CA LYS A 34 27.22 2.56 10.32
C LYS A 34 26.97 4.07 10.24
N THR A 35 27.00 4.65 9.04
CA THR A 35 26.77 6.08 8.81
C THR A 35 25.30 6.46 8.92
N ASN A 36 24.39 5.56 8.52
CA ASN A 36 22.95 5.82 8.42
C ASN A 36 22.13 5.00 9.42
N ARG A 37 22.57 4.98 10.69
CA ARG A 37 21.83 4.28 11.76
C ARG A 37 20.45 4.89 11.96
N GLY A 38 19.42 4.04 12.00
CA GLY A 38 18.03 4.46 12.19
C GLY A 38 17.41 5.15 10.97
N ALA A 39 18.09 5.14 9.81
CA ALA A 39 17.51 5.64 8.58
C ALA A 39 16.52 4.63 7.99
N ASP A 40 15.46 5.13 7.36
CA ASP A 40 14.50 4.31 6.64
C ASP A 40 15.00 4.05 5.21
N PHE A 41 15.60 2.88 4.99
CA PHE A 41 16.06 2.50 3.66
C PHE A 41 14.93 1.99 2.77
N LEU A 42 13.72 1.79 3.28
CA LEU A 42 12.63 1.21 2.51
C LEU A 42 12.10 2.18 1.46
N THR A 43 11.91 3.45 1.81
CA THR A 43 11.46 4.50 0.87
C THR A 43 12.37 4.63 -0.35
N PRO A 44 13.71 4.84 -0.20
CA PRO A 44 14.58 4.89 -1.38
C PRO A 44 14.68 3.53 -2.06
N LEU A 45 14.63 2.42 -1.33
CA LEU A 45 14.67 1.08 -1.93
C LEU A 45 13.46 0.81 -2.83
N ASN A 46 12.25 1.19 -2.45
CA ASN A 46 11.04 0.97 -3.25
C ASN A 46 11.15 1.63 -4.63
N HIS A 47 11.74 2.83 -4.71
CA HIS A 47 12.05 3.49 -5.97
C HIS A 47 13.01 2.68 -6.85
N TYR A 48 14.05 2.07 -6.28
CA TYR A 48 14.99 1.25 -7.04
C TYR A 48 14.48 -0.15 -7.36
N ILE A 49 13.55 -0.68 -6.56
CA ILE A 49 12.84 -1.92 -6.87
C ILE A 49 11.99 -1.73 -8.12
N SER A 50 11.30 -0.59 -8.29
CA SER A 50 10.56 -0.33 -9.53
C SER A 50 11.49 -0.30 -10.74
N ILE A 51 12.66 0.38 -10.66
CA ILE A 51 13.66 0.34 -11.74
C ILE A 51 14.13 -1.09 -12.06
N LEU A 52 14.34 -1.91 -11.02
CA LEU A 52 14.71 -3.32 -11.17
C LEU A 52 13.60 -4.15 -11.84
N GLU A 53 12.35 -3.91 -11.47
CA GLU A 53 11.18 -4.55 -12.07
C GLU A 53 10.93 -4.07 -13.49
N ASP A 54 11.30 -2.82 -13.81
CA ASP A 54 11.19 -2.19 -15.12
C ASP A 54 12.25 -2.70 -16.10
N THR A 55 13.41 -3.11 -15.61
CA THR A 55 14.54 -3.54 -16.44
C THR A 55 14.50 -5.05 -16.71
N GLU A 56 14.32 -5.44 -17.98
CA GLU A 56 14.34 -6.85 -18.40
C GLU A 56 15.54 -7.20 -19.27
N GLN A 57 16.02 -8.44 -19.16
CA GLN A 57 17.22 -8.90 -19.88
C GLN A 57 17.08 -8.75 -21.40
N ALA A 58 15.87 -8.93 -21.94
CA ALA A 58 15.59 -8.78 -23.38
C ALA A 58 15.81 -7.35 -23.90
N MET A 59 15.77 -6.33 -23.03
CA MET A 59 15.99 -4.93 -23.41
C MET A 59 17.49 -4.60 -23.53
N LEU A 60 18.35 -5.31 -22.81
CA LEU A 60 19.77 -4.98 -22.69
C LEU A 60 20.48 -4.90 -24.06
N PRO A 61 20.30 -5.82 -25.03
CA PRO A 61 21.02 -5.75 -26.30
C PRO A 61 20.81 -4.43 -27.07
N PHE A 62 19.64 -3.81 -26.88
CA PHE A 62 19.18 -2.63 -27.63
C PHE A 62 19.43 -1.29 -26.93
N MET A 63 19.87 -1.30 -25.67
CA MET A 63 20.17 -0.07 -24.94
C MET A 63 21.41 0.66 -25.48
N THR A 64 21.34 1.99 -25.53
CA THR A 64 22.51 2.84 -25.81
C THR A 64 23.57 2.69 -24.72
N ALA A 65 24.82 3.09 -25.01
CA ALA A 65 25.89 3.03 -24.04
C ALA A 65 25.60 3.92 -22.80
N GLU A 66 25.02 5.12 -23.00
CA GLU A 66 24.63 5.97 -21.87
C GLU A 66 23.51 5.32 -21.04
N LYS A 67 22.49 4.75 -21.68
CA LYS A 67 21.37 4.11 -20.98
C LYS A 67 21.82 2.87 -20.21
N LYS A 68 22.65 2.01 -20.80
CA LYS A 68 23.27 0.87 -20.10
C LYS A 68 24.05 1.32 -18.89
N LYS A 69 24.85 2.39 -19.04
CA LYS A 69 25.60 2.96 -17.94
C LYS A 69 24.65 3.45 -16.84
N GLN A 70 23.59 4.21 -17.17
CA GLN A 70 22.60 4.66 -16.20
C GLN A 70 21.93 3.49 -15.46
N VAL A 71 21.38 2.52 -16.18
CA VAL A 71 20.72 1.33 -15.61
C VAL A 71 21.69 0.54 -14.74
N LEU A 72 22.94 0.38 -15.18
CA LEU A 72 23.98 -0.25 -14.38
C LEU A 72 24.20 0.49 -13.05
N ARG A 73 24.19 1.83 -13.04
CA ARG A 73 24.30 2.62 -11.81
C ARG A 73 23.10 2.44 -10.91
N ASP A 74 21.89 2.52 -11.46
CA ASP A 74 20.66 2.31 -10.70
C ASP A 74 20.62 0.92 -10.07
N LEU A 75 21.00 -0.11 -10.82
CA LEU A 75 21.11 -1.48 -10.31
C LEU A 75 22.19 -1.63 -9.23
N GLN A 76 23.34 -0.96 -9.37
CA GLN A 76 24.36 -0.98 -8.32
C GLN A 76 23.87 -0.32 -7.03
N VAL A 77 23.11 0.77 -7.13
CA VAL A 77 22.46 1.43 -5.99
C VAL A 77 21.38 0.53 -5.39
N ALA A 78 20.51 -0.05 -6.24
CA ALA A 78 19.49 -1.02 -5.83
C ALA A 78 20.10 -2.19 -5.06
N LEU A 79 21.19 -2.77 -5.56
CA LEU A 79 21.91 -3.86 -4.91
C LEU A 79 22.45 -3.45 -3.54
N LEU A 80 23.06 -2.26 -3.45
CA LEU A 80 23.57 -1.73 -2.18
C LEU A 80 22.42 -1.55 -1.17
N LEU A 81 21.31 -0.94 -1.59
CA LEU A 81 20.13 -0.71 -0.76
C LEU A 81 19.47 -2.03 -0.34
N LEU A 82 19.28 -2.98 -1.25
CA LEU A 82 18.73 -4.32 -0.96
C LEU A 82 19.59 -5.08 0.05
N MET A 83 20.90 -5.12 -0.16
CA MET A 83 21.82 -5.78 0.78
C MET A 83 21.86 -5.07 2.13
N THR A 84 21.76 -3.75 2.13
CA THR A 84 21.70 -2.91 3.34
C THR A 84 20.42 -3.15 4.12
N GLN A 85 19.26 -3.05 3.47
CA GLN A 85 17.96 -3.30 4.09
C GLN A 85 17.85 -4.74 4.59
N LYS A 86 18.25 -5.73 3.79
CA LYS A 86 18.28 -7.13 4.23
C LYS A 86 19.16 -7.30 5.47
N ARG A 87 20.36 -6.71 5.49
CA ARG A 87 21.25 -6.80 6.66
C ARG A 87 20.69 -6.04 7.86
N HIS A 88 20.10 -4.88 7.64
CA HIS A 88 19.42 -4.09 8.66
C HIS A 88 18.30 -4.91 9.30
N GLU A 89 17.42 -5.51 8.50
CA GLU A 89 16.33 -6.36 8.99
C GLU A 89 16.82 -7.60 9.73
N LEU A 90 17.82 -8.30 9.19
CA LEU A 90 18.45 -9.44 9.87
C LEU A 90 19.09 -9.05 11.22
N GLN A 91 19.72 -7.87 11.30
CA GLN A 91 20.26 -7.34 12.56
C GLN A 91 19.15 -7.00 13.57
N HIS A 92 17.94 -6.71 13.11
CA HIS A 92 16.76 -6.51 13.96
C HIS A 92 15.86 -7.76 14.05
N GLN A 93 16.36 -8.92 13.62
CA GLN A 93 15.64 -10.20 13.61
C GLN A 93 14.32 -10.20 12.82
N LYS A 94 14.18 -9.32 11.83
CA LYS A 94 13.11 -9.37 10.84
C LYS A 94 13.54 -10.31 9.71
N THR A 95 12.76 -11.35 9.49
CA THR A 95 13.08 -12.42 8.51
C THR A 95 12.01 -12.56 7.43
N GLU A 96 10.86 -11.91 7.61
CA GLU A 96 9.69 -11.97 6.75
C GLU A 96 9.99 -11.60 5.28
N ASN A 97 10.91 -10.67 5.05
CA ASN A 97 11.22 -10.16 3.71
C ASN A 97 12.49 -10.77 3.10
N VAL A 98 13.19 -11.66 3.81
CA VAL A 98 14.53 -12.14 3.39
C VAL A 98 14.47 -12.90 2.06
N THR A 99 13.44 -13.72 1.86
CA THR A 99 13.23 -14.46 0.61
C THR A 99 12.99 -13.51 -0.56
N THR A 100 12.14 -12.51 -0.37
CA THR A 100 11.86 -11.46 -1.36
C THR A 100 13.13 -10.68 -1.70
N TYR A 101 13.90 -10.24 -0.69
CA TYR A 101 15.18 -9.58 -0.92
C TYR A 101 16.19 -10.47 -1.63
N ASN A 102 16.25 -11.77 -1.33
CA ASN A 102 17.12 -12.70 -2.05
C ASN A 102 16.74 -12.81 -3.52
N ALA A 103 15.45 -12.85 -3.84
CA ALA A 103 14.96 -12.86 -5.22
C ALA A 103 15.36 -11.57 -5.96
N HIS A 104 15.12 -10.39 -5.37
CA HIS A 104 15.52 -9.12 -5.97
C HIS A 104 17.05 -8.99 -6.10
N ILE A 105 17.82 -9.39 -5.08
CA ILE A 105 19.29 -9.40 -5.15
C ILE A 105 19.77 -10.31 -6.28
N LYS A 106 19.18 -11.50 -6.42
CA LYS A 106 19.51 -12.44 -7.50
C LYS A 106 19.22 -11.81 -8.87
N ASN A 107 18.02 -11.26 -9.07
CA ASN A 107 17.64 -10.60 -10.32
C ASN A 107 18.58 -9.41 -10.64
N CYS A 108 18.85 -8.58 -9.64
CA CYS A 108 19.75 -7.44 -9.79
C CYS A 108 21.17 -7.87 -10.16
N CYS A 109 21.73 -8.90 -9.51
CA CYS A 109 23.04 -9.45 -9.89
C CYS A 109 23.04 -9.98 -11.34
N GLN A 110 22.01 -10.72 -11.74
CA GLN A 110 21.87 -11.26 -13.10
C GLN A 110 21.87 -10.16 -14.15
N LEU A 111 21.13 -9.07 -13.95
CA LEU A 111 21.10 -7.93 -14.87
C LEU A 111 22.46 -7.21 -14.92
N ILE A 112 23.10 -6.98 -13.77
CA ILE A 112 24.44 -6.36 -13.73
C ILE A 112 25.47 -7.27 -14.44
N ASP A 113 25.41 -8.59 -14.23
CA ASP A 113 26.29 -9.57 -14.91
C ASP A 113 26.07 -9.54 -16.42
N ALA A 114 24.82 -9.49 -16.87
CA ALA A 114 24.48 -9.40 -18.29
C ALA A 114 25.04 -8.12 -18.94
N ILE A 115 24.88 -6.95 -18.31
CA ILE A 115 25.41 -5.69 -18.83
C ILE A 115 26.94 -5.72 -18.91
N GLN A 116 27.61 -6.14 -17.84
CA GLN A 116 29.09 -6.18 -17.79
C GLN A 116 29.67 -7.21 -18.75
N TYR A 117 29.03 -8.37 -18.89
CA TYR A 117 29.47 -9.39 -19.84
C TYR A 117 29.44 -8.88 -21.28
N GLU A 118 28.40 -8.13 -21.66
CA GLU A 118 28.34 -7.50 -22.99
C GLU A 118 29.45 -6.47 -23.21
N GLU A 119 29.76 -5.65 -22.19
CA GLU A 119 30.87 -4.68 -22.25
C GLU A 119 32.22 -5.39 -22.41
N GLU A 120 32.50 -6.42 -21.60
CA GLU A 120 33.73 -7.20 -21.69
C GLU A 120 33.85 -7.93 -23.02
N ARG A 121 32.76 -8.50 -23.53
CA ARG A 121 32.71 -9.15 -24.84
C ARG A 121 33.08 -8.17 -25.95
N LYS A 122 32.51 -6.96 -25.94
CA LYS A 122 32.83 -5.89 -26.90
C LYS A 122 34.30 -5.50 -26.80
N ALA A 123 34.83 -5.33 -25.58
CA ALA A 123 36.22 -4.97 -25.35
C ALA A 123 37.21 -6.05 -25.83
N ARG A 124 36.87 -7.34 -25.66
CA ARG A 124 37.74 -8.48 -26.02
C ARG A 124 37.52 -9.03 -27.43
N LYS A 125 36.56 -8.49 -28.20
CA LYS A 125 36.15 -8.99 -29.52
C LYS A 125 35.86 -10.50 -29.54
N MET A 126 35.30 -11.03 -28.44
CA MET A 126 34.98 -12.45 -28.34
C MET A 126 33.75 -12.79 -29.20
N LYS A 127 33.83 -13.85 -30.01
CA LYS A 127 32.66 -14.40 -30.71
C LYS A 127 31.67 -14.96 -29.70
N LEU A 128 30.38 -14.85 -30.01
CA LEU A 128 29.31 -15.39 -29.19
C LEU A 128 29.52 -16.90 -29.03
N ALA A 129 29.85 -17.36 -27.83
CA ALA A 129 29.74 -18.77 -27.51
C ALA A 129 28.24 -19.09 -27.51
N PRO A 130 27.76 -20.05 -28.32
CA PRO A 130 26.40 -20.54 -28.17
C PRO A 130 26.33 -21.20 -26.79
N ASP A 131 25.28 -20.86 -26.05
CA ASP A 131 24.90 -21.50 -24.79
C ASP A 131 25.69 -21.09 -23.53
N HIS A 132 25.46 -19.85 -23.08
CA HIS A 132 25.41 -19.56 -21.64
C HIS A 132 23.98 -19.21 -21.23
N GLY A 133 23.09 -20.20 -21.38
CA GLY A 133 21.87 -20.26 -20.59
C GLY A 133 22.27 -20.45 -19.13
N TYR A 134 22.02 -19.45 -18.29
CA TYR A 134 22.20 -19.59 -16.85
C TYR A 134 21.33 -20.75 -16.36
N ALA A 135 21.96 -21.83 -15.91
CA ALA A 135 21.30 -22.92 -15.22
C ALA A 135 20.62 -22.34 -13.98
N THR A 136 19.31 -22.15 -14.08
CA THR A 136 18.43 -21.93 -12.93
C THR A 136 17.74 -23.26 -12.68
N ASP A 137 17.92 -23.79 -11.47
CA ASP A 137 17.32 -25.04 -11.02
C ASP A 137 15.82 -25.04 -11.30
N GLY A 138 15.42 -25.85 -12.27
CA GLY A 138 14.03 -26.14 -12.57
C GLY A 138 13.45 -27.07 -11.52
N TYR A 139 12.29 -26.71 -10.98
CA TYR A 139 11.39 -27.64 -10.33
C TYR A 139 10.14 -27.79 -11.20
N PRO A 140 9.78 -29.01 -11.65
CA PRO A 140 8.42 -29.32 -12.04
C PRO A 140 7.67 -29.84 -10.81
N VAL A 141 6.47 -29.33 -10.55
CA VAL A 141 5.52 -30.03 -9.68
C VAL A 141 4.17 -30.12 -10.39
N GLN A 142 3.98 -31.25 -11.05
CA GLN A 142 2.67 -31.83 -11.33
C GLN A 142 2.15 -32.41 -10.02
N TYR A 143 1.17 -31.78 -9.36
CA TYR A 143 0.18 -32.44 -8.46
C TYR A 143 -0.92 -31.43 -8.08
N LEU A 144 -1.99 -31.36 -8.87
CA LEU A 144 -3.13 -30.46 -8.65
C LEU A 144 -4.14 -30.93 -7.58
N GLY A 145 -3.84 -31.99 -6.82
CA GLY A 145 -4.64 -32.45 -5.67
C GLY A 145 -4.09 -32.09 -4.28
N LEU A 146 -2.85 -31.57 -4.21
CA LEU A 146 -2.13 -31.25 -2.97
C LEU A 146 -2.18 -29.75 -2.59
N SER A 147 -2.70 -28.90 -3.47
CA SER A 147 -2.69 -27.44 -3.34
C SER A 147 -3.55 -26.93 -2.19
N TRP A 148 -4.68 -27.57 -1.87
CA TRP A 148 -5.54 -27.17 -0.75
C TRP A 148 -4.91 -27.53 0.60
N GLY A 149 -4.29 -28.71 0.69
CA GLY A 149 -3.54 -29.15 1.87
C GLY A 149 -2.26 -28.34 2.09
N GLN A 150 -1.53 -28.00 1.03
CA GLN A 150 -0.34 -27.13 1.09
C GLN A 150 -0.68 -25.65 1.27
N TRP A 151 -1.83 -25.17 0.80
CA TRP A 151 -2.31 -23.81 1.09
C TRP A 151 -2.78 -23.70 2.53
N PHE A 152 -3.51 -24.70 3.06
CA PHE A 152 -3.95 -24.72 4.46
C PHE A 152 -2.78 -25.01 5.42
N ALA A 153 -1.91 -25.97 5.09
CA ALA A 153 -0.67 -26.21 5.82
C ALA A 153 0.31 -25.05 5.65
N GLY A 154 0.33 -24.36 4.51
CA GLY A 154 1.10 -23.14 4.27
C GLY A 154 0.56 -21.97 5.10
N MET A 155 -0.76 -21.80 5.19
CA MET A 155 -1.40 -20.85 6.11
C MET A 155 -1.10 -21.21 7.57
N MET A 156 -1.16 -22.49 7.94
CA MET A 156 -0.89 -22.98 9.31
C MET A 156 0.60 -22.89 9.67
N VAL A 157 1.49 -23.17 8.72
CA VAL A 157 2.93 -22.99 8.85
C VAL A 157 3.25 -21.51 8.88
N ASP A 158 2.73 -20.65 7.99
CA ASP A 158 2.89 -19.18 8.08
C ASP A 158 2.28 -18.61 9.37
N TRP A 159 1.19 -19.20 9.89
CA TRP A 159 0.65 -18.90 11.23
C TRP A 159 1.61 -19.32 12.34
N ALA A 160 2.23 -20.50 12.21
CA ALA A 160 3.20 -21.04 13.15
C ALA A 160 4.60 -20.41 13.03
N ASP A 161 4.94 -19.84 11.88
CA ASP A 161 6.26 -19.26 11.52
C ASP A 161 6.44 -17.82 12.03
N ARG A 162 5.60 -17.42 13.01
CA ARG A 162 5.81 -16.26 13.89
C ARG A 162 5.99 -14.92 13.15
N LYS A 163 5.35 -14.71 12.00
CA LYS A 163 5.32 -13.40 11.36
C LYS A 163 4.34 -12.51 12.13
N THR A 164 4.86 -11.75 13.11
CA THR A 164 4.07 -10.82 13.94
C THR A 164 3.20 -9.87 13.11
N LYS A 165 3.63 -9.53 11.89
CA LYS A 165 2.85 -8.74 10.92
C LYS A 165 1.55 -9.46 10.53
N THR A 166 1.62 -10.72 10.11
CA THR A 166 0.45 -11.53 9.74
C THR A 166 -0.52 -11.69 10.92
N ILE A 167 0.00 -11.92 12.14
CA ILE A 167 -0.85 -12.00 13.33
C ILE A 167 -1.58 -10.67 13.57
N LYS A 168 -0.88 -9.53 13.43
CA LYS A 168 -1.48 -8.20 13.56
C LYS A 168 -2.56 -7.94 12.50
N GLU A 169 -2.31 -8.30 11.25
CA GLU A 169 -3.26 -8.15 10.14
C GLU A 169 -4.51 -9.00 10.37
N VAL A 170 -4.34 -10.27 10.76
CA VAL A 170 -5.46 -11.17 11.08
C VAL A 170 -6.26 -10.63 12.26
N MET A 171 -5.61 -10.18 13.33
CA MET A 171 -6.32 -9.58 14.46
C MET A 171 -7.06 -8.30 14.09
N GLY A 172 -6.45 -7.45 13.26
CA GLY A 172 -7.08 -6.26 12.71
C GLY A 172 -8.35 -6.62 11.95
N ALA A 173 -8.26 -7.60 11.04
CA ALA A 173 -9.40 -8.09 10.26
C ALA A 173 -10.50 -8.71 11.15
N VAL A 174 -10.14 -9.52 12.15
CA VAL A 174 -11.10 -10.11 13.10
C VAL A 174 -11.78 -9.01 13.93
N ASN A 175 -11.02 -8.01 14.40
CA ASN A 175 -11.55 -6.87 15.13
C ASN A 175 -12.53 -6.04 14.27
N GLU A 176 -12.21 -5.83 12.99
CA GLU A 176 -13.07 -5.16 12.03
C GLU A 176 -14.39 -5.91 11.81
N LYS A 177 -14.33 -7.24 11.61
CA LYS A 177 -15.55 -8.07 11.49
C LYS A 177 -16.35 -8.15 12.78
N ARG A 178 -15.69 -8.13 13.94
CA ARG A 178 -16.34 -8.00 15.25
C ARG A 178 -17.09 -6.67 15.33
N LEU A 179 -16.47 -5.53 15.01
CA LEU A 179 -17.11 -4.22 15.03
C LEU A 179 -18.31 -4.16 14.08
N TYR A 180 -18.16 -4.65 12.86
CA TYR A 180 -19.26 -4.83 11.92
C TYR A 180 -20.44 -5.61 12.56
N TRP A 181 -20.16 -6.74 13.22
CA TRP A 181 -21.18 -7.51 13.92
C TRP A 181 -21.79 -6.78 15.10
N VAL A 182 -21.00 -6.03 15.89
CA VAL A 182 -21.50 -5.24 17.02
C VAL A 182 -22.56 -4.24 16.51
N TRP A 183 -22.28 -3.52 15.44
CA TRP A 183 -23.23 -2.55 14.88
C TRP A 183 -24.42 -3.22 14.17
N GLY A 184 -24.16 -4.26 13.36
CA GLY A 184 -25.22 -5.02 12.70
C GLY A 184 -26.16 -5.73 13.68
N SER A 185 -25.63 -6.33 14.74
CA SER A 185 -26.42 -6.98 15.79
C SER A 185 -27.15 -5.96 16.66
N SER A 186 -26.57 -4.78 16.91
CA SER A 186 -27.26 -3.69 17.60
C SER A 186 -28.49 -3.25 16.81
N LEU A 187 -28.36 -3.03 15.49
CA LEU A 187 -29.49 -2.74 14.62
C LEU A 187 -30.57 -3.83 14.72
N LEU A 188 -30.18 -5.10 14.60
CA LEU A 188 -31.12 -6.23 14.67
C LEU A 188 -31.83 -6.34 16.01
N LYS A 189 -31.10 -6.17 17.13
CA LYS A 189 -31.67 -6.21 18.48
C LYS A 189 -32.68 -5.08 18.67
N THR A 190 -32.32 -3.86 18.28
CA THR A 190 -33.23 -2.71 18.35
C THR A 190 -34.49 -2.96 17.52
N THR A 191 -34.36 -3.44 16.28
CA THR A 191 -35.52 -3.76 15.43
C THR A 191 -36.39 -4.88 16.02
N LEU A 192 -35.78 -5.93 16.58
CA LEU A 192 -36.52 -7.04 17.19
C LEU A 192 -37.22 -6.64 18.49
N ASP A 193 -36.59 -5.80 19.32
CA ASP A 193 -37.15 -5.34 20.59
C ASP A 193 -38.38 -4.43 20.37
N LEU A 194 -38.51 -3.83 19.18
CA LEU A 194 -39.69 -3.07 18.76
C LEU A 194 -40.85 -3.92 18.27
N MET A 195 -40.59 -5.17 17.91
CA MET A 195 -41.65 -6.04 17.40
C MET A 195 -42.42 -6.71 18.53
N PRO A 196 -43.76 -6.83 18.38
CA PRO A 196 -44.59 -7.64 19.28
C PRO A 196 -44.08 -9.07 19.40
N ALA A 197 -44.11 -9.62 20.62
CA ALA A 197 -43.56 -10.94 20.93
C ALA A 197 -44.37 -12.10 20.30
N ASP A 198 -45.61 -11.84 19.93
CA ASP A 198 -46.56 -12.80 19.32
C ASP A 198 -46.38 -12.95 17.80
N ILE A 199 -45.51 -12.14 17.18
CA ILE A 199 -45.23 -12.23 15.74
C ILE A 199 -44.21 -13.34 15.47
N PHE A 200 -44.66 -14.40 14.77
CA PHE A 200 -43.83 -15.51 14.27
C PHE A 200 -42.84 -16.06 15.33
N ASN A 201 -41.53 -16.02 15.04
CA ASN A 201 -40.46 -16.52 15.90
C ASN A 201 -39.63 -15.39 16.53
N VAL A 202 -40.20 -14.20 16.78
CA VAL A 202 -39.46 -13.02 17.27
C VAL A 202 -38.66 -13.29 18.54
N GLU A 203 -39.23 -13.98 19.55
CA GLU A 203 -38.50 -14.28 20.79
C GLU A 203 -37.32 -15.24 20.58
N GLN A 204 -37.51 -16.22 19.70
CA GLN A 204 -36.44 -17.14 19.28
C GLN A 204 -35.33 -16.38 18.52
N ALA A 205 -35.70 -15.48 17.62
CA ALA A 205 -34.77 -14.62 16.90
C ALA A 205 -33.98 -13.70 17.84
N LYS A 206 -34.65 -13.09 18.83
CA LYS A 206 -34.02 -12.29 19.89
C LYS A 206 -32.95 -13.08 20.64
N GLN A 207 -33.24 -14.34 21.00
CA GLN A 207 -32.28 -15.20 21.68
C GLN A 207 -31.12 -15.59 20.76
N ALA A 208 -31.40 -15.98 19.51
CA ALA A 208 -30.39 -16.36 18.54
C ALA A 208 -29.39 -15.23 18.25
N ILE A 209 -29.88 -13.99 18.05
CA ILE A 209 -29.03 -12.83 17.75
C ILE A 209 -28.19 -12.37 18.95
N ARG A 210 -28.65 -12.61 20.18
CA ARG A 210 -27.89 -12.33 21.41
C ARG A 210 -26.89 -13.43 21.77
N THR A 211 -27.00 -14.62 21.18
CA THR A 211 -26.12 -15.76 21.48
C THR A 211 -24.63 -15.46 21.27
N PRO A 212 -24.21 -14.71 20.23
CA PRO A 212 -22.81 -14.32 20.05
C PRO A 212 -22.28 -13.30 21.07
N ASP A 213 -23.13 -12.61 21.83
CA ASP A 213 -22.74 -11.46 22.66
C ASP A 213 -21.64 -11.76 23.70
N PRO A 214 -21.66 -12.89 24.43
CA PRO A 214 -20.58 -13.22 25.33
C PRO A 214 -19.24 -13.36 24.59
N TYR A 215 -19.25 -14.01 23.42
CA TYR A 215 -18.03 -14.23 22.63
C TYR A 215 -17.48 -12.94 22.06
N THR A 216 -18.33 -12.09 21.50
CA THR A 216 -17.93 -10.80 20.93
C THR A 216 -17.51 -9.83 22.03
N GLY A 217 -18.12 -9.92 23.21
CA GLY A 217 -17.73 -9.21 24.42
C GLY A 217 -16.37 -9.66 24.97
N TYR A 218 -16.05 -10.96 25.01
CA TYR A 218 -14.70 -11.41 25.35
C TYR A 218 -13.68 -10.95 24.30
N MET A 219 -14.01 -11.06 23.01
CA MET A 219 -13.14 -10.57 21.92
C MET A 219 -12.94 -9.05 21.95
N SER A 220 -13.85 -8.28 22.55
CA SER A 220 -13.79 -6.81 22.57
C SER A 220 -12.62 -6.28 23.38
N TRP A 221 -12.11 -7.02 24.37
CA TRP A 221 -10.95 -6.61 25.15
C TRP A 221 -9.73 -7.53 24.92
N ILE A 222 -9.94 -8.84 24.70
CA ILE A 222 -8.85 -9.80 24.47
C ILE A 222 -8.03 -9.41 23.25
N LEU A 223 -8.68 -9.05 22.13
CA LEU A 223 -7.98 -8.70 20.89
C LEU A 223 -7.09 -7.45 21.08
N TYR A 224 -7.59 -6.43 21.80
CA TYR A 224 -6.81 -5.23 22.08
C TYR A 224 -5.68 -5.51 23.08
N TYR A 225 -5.91 -6.23 24.18
CA TYR A 225 -4.81 -6.56 25.11
C TYR A 225 -3.76 -7.45 24.46
N PHE A 226 -4.14 -8.36 23.58
CA PHE A 226 -3.17 -9.17 22.86
C PHE A 226 -2.37 -8.32 21.86
N ARG A 227 -3.03 -7.43 21.10
CA ARG A 227 -2.36 -6.48 20.20
C ARG A 227 -1.45 -5.51 20.97
N PHE A 228 -1.89 -5.02 22.13
CA PHE A 228 -1.11 -4.23 23.07
C PHE A 228 0.12 -5.01 23.54
N ALA A 229 -0.09 -6.23 24.06
CA ALA A 229 0.98 -7.07 24.59
C ALA A 229 2.03 -7.38 23.51
N LEU A 230 1.63 -7.65 22.27
CA LEU A 230 2.56 -7.84 21.15
C LEU A 230 3.36 -6.58 20.85
N ASN A 231 2.71 -5.42 20.75
CA ASN A 231 3.39 -4.15 20.48
C ASN A 231 4.32 -3.74 21.63
N LEU A 232 3.88 -3.93 22.87
CA LEU A 232 4.65 -3.65 24.06
C LEU A 232 5.84 -4.61 24.16
N SER A 233 5.63 -5.91 23.90
CA SER A 233 6.72 -6.90 23.87
C SER A 233 7.75 -6.56 22.81
N LEU A 234 7.34 -6.11 21.62
CA LEU A 234 8.28 -5.64 20.59
C LEU A 234 9.04 -4.40 21.05
N LEU A 235 8.35 -3.42 21.63
CA LEU A 235 8.97 -2.22 22.16
C LEU A 235 10.01 -2.57 23.23
N LEU A 236 9.65 -3.41 24.20
CA LEU A 236 10.55 -3.85 25.29
C LEU A 236 11.69 -4.71 24.75
N LYS A 237 11.42 -5.64 23.82
CA LYS A 237 12.43 -6.46 23.15
C LYS A 237 13.53 -5.61 22.51
N HIS A 238 13.16 -4.53 21.83
CA HIS A 238 14.10 -3.64 21.16
C HIS A 238 14.66 -2.55 22.09
N THR A 239 14.06 -2.32 23.25
CA THR A 239 14.56 -1.34 24.24
C THR A 239 15.58 -1.97 25.20
N ILE A 240 15.25 -3.14 25.77
CA ILE A 240 16.05 -3.82 26.80
C ILE A 240 17.08 -4.73 26.12
N SER A 241 18.36 -4.48 26.44
CA SER A 241 19.46 -5.30 25.92
C SER A 241 19.37 -6.72 26.48
N GLY A 242 19.27 -7.72 25.59
CA GLY A 242 19.22 -9.13 25.97
C GLY A 242 19.91 -10.05 24.95
N PRO A 243 19.94 -11.37 25.17
CA PRO A 243 20.53 -12.33 24.22
C PRO A 243 19.83 -12.34 22.85
N TRP A 244 18.58 -11.88 22.78
CA TRP A 244 17.82 -11.72 21.53
C TRP A 244 18.20 -10.47 20.71
N MET A 245 19.02 -9.57 21.22
CA MET A 245 19.37 -8.33 20.51
C MET A 245 20.71 -8.49 19.81
N SER A 246 20.81 -8.03 18.55
CA SER A 246 22.08 -8.12 17.80
C SER A 246 23.18 -7.27 18.44
N LYS A 247 24.43 -7.62 18.16
CA LYS A 247 25.58 -6.85 18.67
C LYS A 247 25.57 -5.40 18.17
N GLU A 248 25.01 -5.16 17.00
CA GLU A 248 24.88 -3.85 16.39
C GLU A 248 23.78 -3.03 17.03
N GLU A 249 22.59 -3.60 17.25
CA GLU A 249 21.50 -2.93 17.95
C GLU A 249 21.88 -2.61 19.41
N LYS A 250 22.66 -3.49 20.06
CA LYS A 250 23.22 -3.24 21.40
C LYS A 250 24.10 -1.99 21.51
N LYS A 251 24.72 -1.55 20.40
CA LYS A 251 25.58 -0.36 20.38
C LYS A 251 24.81 0.94 20.41
N THR A 252 23.52 0.93 20.07
CA THR A 252 22.66 2.12 20.14
C THR A 252 22.20 2.31 21.60
N PRO A 253 22.28 3.54 22.15
CA PRO A 253 21.77 3.85 23.48
C PRO A 253 20.30 3.41 23.64
N TRP A 254 19.94 2.91 24.83
CA TRP A 254 18.60 2.40 25.08
C TRP A 254 17.51 3.47 24.90
N THR A 255 17.82 4.74 25.16
CA THR A 255 16.93 5.88 24.97
C THR A 255 16.56 6.09 23.51
N GLU A 256 17.54 6.08 22.62
CA GLU A 256 17.32 6.18 21.17
C GLU A 256 16.52 4.99 20.66
N ARG A 257 16.81 3.78 21.15
CA ARG A 257 16.04 2.58 20.79
C ARG A 257 14.59 2.71 21.25
N PHE A 258 14.37 3.12 22.50
CA PHE A 258 13.03 3.32 23.06
C PHE A 258 12.26 4.35 22.23
N LEU A 259 12.82 5.54 21.99
CA LEU A 259 12.18 6.61 21.22
C LEU A 259 11.84 6.14 19.81
N THR A 260 12.75 5.44 19.13
CA THR A 260 12.50 4.88 17.79
C THR A 260 11.33 3.88 17.80
N GLN A 261 11.28 2.99 18.80
CA GLN A 261 10.22 1.98 18.89
C GLN A 261 8.89 2.56 19.36
N TRP A 262 8.95 3.57 20.23
CA TRP A 262 7.82 4.35 20.71
C TRP A 262 7.17 5.11 19.56
N ASP A 263 7.96 5.82 18.75
CA ASP A 263 7.46 6.58 17.61
C ASP A 263 6.64 5.70 16.64
N GLN A 264 7.11 4.48 16.40
CA GLN A 264 6.44 3.50 15.54
C GLN A 264 5.15 2.89 16.13
N ARG A 265 4.92 2.98 17.45
CA ARG A 265 3.88 2.17 18.14
C ARG A 265 3.00 2.95 19.10
N LYS A 266 3.34 4.21 19.42
CA LYS A 266 2.66 5.03 20.44
C LYS A 266 1.15 5.08 20.22
N PHE A 267 0.72 5.32 18.97
CA PHE A 267 -0.70 5.39 18.64
C PHE A 267 -1.41 4.06 18.88
N THR A 268 -0.83 2.95 18.43
CA THR A 268 -1.39 1.61 18.66
C THR A 268 -1.40 1.24 20.14
N LEU A 269 -0.33 1.51 20.88
CA LEU A 269 -0.23 1.20 22.31
C LEU A 269 -1.25 1.98 23.14
N LEU A 270 -1.36 3.29 22.91
CA LEU A 270 -2.32 4.16 23.58
C LEU A 270 -3.75 3.69 23.28
N ASN A 271 -4.08 3.56 22.01
CA ASN A 271 -5.39 3.09 21.55
C ASN A 271 -5.75 1.74 22.18
N ASP A 272 -4.86 0.75 22.12
CA ASP A 272 -5.15 -0.59 22.60
C ASP A 272 -5.30 -0.65 24.11
N SER A 273 -4.48 0.10 24.85
CA SER A 273 -4.56 0.12 26.31
C SER A 273 -5.90 0.68 26.81
N LEU A 274 -6.38 1.76 26.19
CA LEU A 274 -7.63 2.42 26.57
C LEU A 274 -8.84 1.59 26.14
N TRP A 275 -8.89 1.15 24.88
CA TRP A 275 -9.99 0.30 24.40
C TRP A 275 -10.06 -1.04 25.12
N ALA A 276 -8.93 -1.72 25.36
CA ALA A 276 -8.94 -2.98 26.10
C ALA A 276 -9.50 -2.80 27.51
N THR A 277 -9.00 -1.79 28.22
CA THR A 277 -9.39 -1.55 29.62
C THR A 277 -10.86 -1.13 29.71
N ALA A 278 -11.28 -0.19 28.86
CA ALA A 278 -12.66 0.27 28.87
C ALA A 278 -13.64 -0.82 28.41
N ASN A 279 -13.31 -1.60 27.37
CA ASN A 279 -14.15 -2.73 26.95
C ASN A 279 -14.26 -3.80 28.04
N MET A 280 -13.17 -4.08 28.76
CA MET A 280 -13.19 -4.99 29.91
C MET A 280 -14.07 -4.43 31.04
N VAL A 281 -13.92 -3.13 31.34
CA VAL A 281 -14.75 -2.45 32.35
C VAL A 281 -16.23 -2.49 31.98
N CYS A 282 -16.55 -2.14 30.74
CA CYS A 282 -17.88 -2.21 30.19
C CYS A 282 -18.45 -3.63 30.25
N PHE A 283 -17.68 -4.64 29.88
CA PHE A 283 -18.14 -6.03 29.80
C PHE A 283 -18.40 -6.69 31.17
N PHE A 284 -17.58 -6.42 32.18
CA PHE A 284 -17.72 -7.05 33.50
C PHE A 284 -18.51 -6.21 34.51
N TRP A 285 -18.42 -4.89 34.46
CA TRP A 285 -18.97 -4.01 35.51
C TRP A 285 -20.03 -3.02 35.01
N LEU A 286 -19.89 -2.46 33.81
CA LEU A 286 -20.84 -1.48 33.27
C LEU A 286 -21.80 -2.11 32.23
N THR A 287 -22.30 -3.31 32.53
CA THR A 287 -23.33 -3.97 31.72
C THR A 287 -24.71 -3.92 32.39
N GLY A 288 -25.75 -4.15 31.59
CA GLY A 288 -27.12 -4.37 32.07
C GLY A 288 -28.02 -3.15 31.89
N LYS A 289 -29.28 -3.30 32.36
CA LYS A 289 -30.30 -2.25 32.27
C LYS A 289 -30.11 -1.23 33.40
N GLY A 290 -30.35 0.04 33.12
CA GLY A 290 -30.32 1.13 34.11
C GLY A 290 -28.97 1.87 34.16
N VAL A 291 -28.65 2.42 35.33
CA VAL A 291 -27.55 3.39 35.53
C VAL A 291 -26.17 2.81 35.17
N LEU A 292 -25.93 1.51 35.32
CA LEU A 292 -24.63 0.92 34.95
C LEU A 292 -24.41 0.91 33.43
N GLY A 293 -25.41 0.51 32.64
CA GLY A 293 -25.33 0.57 31.17
C GLY A 293 -25.14 2.00 30.67
N THR A 294 -25.82 2.96 31.31
CA THR A 294 -25.64 4.41 31.09
C THR A 294 -24.18 4.85 31.23
N TRP A 295 -23.48 4.40 32.27
CA TRP A 295 -22.06 4.72 32.45
C TRP A 295 -21.17 4.04 31.40
N GLY A 296 -21.52 2.82 30.97
CA GLY A 296 -20.83 2.12 29.89
C GLY A 296 -20.93 2.87 28.55
N ASP A 297 -22.11 3.39 28.25
CA ASP A 297 -22.36 4.23 27.07
C ASP A 297 -21.55 5.54 27.12
N LEU A 298 -21.57 6.24 28.26
CA LEU A 298 -20.78 7.46 28.44
C LEU A 298 -19.27 7.19 28.30
N LEU A 299 -18.78 6.09 28.89
CA LEU A 299 -17.38 5.69 28.75
C LEU A 299 -17.03 5.43 27.28
N THR A 300 -17.91 4.76 26.54
CA THR A 300 -17.71 4.50 25.10
C THR A 300 -17.68 5.81 24.30
N LEU A 301 -18.55 6.77 24.62
CA LEU A 301 -18.54 8.09 24.00
C LEU A 301 -17.22 8.84 24.23
N VAL A 302 -16.69 8.79 25.45
CA VAL A 302 -15.38 9.37 25.79
C VAL A 302 -14.25 8.73 24.97
N LEU A 303 -14.28 7.41 24.77
CA LEU A 303 -13.29 6.73 23.92
C LEU A 303 -13.41 7.12 22.45
N LEU A 304 -14.62 7.33 21.94
CA LEU A 304 -14.80 7.79 20.55
C LEU A 304 -14.26 9.22 20.36
N VAL A 305 -14.40 10.10 21.35
CA VAL A 305 -13.74 11.42 21.35
C VAL A 305 -12.22 11.29 21.39
N PHE A 306 -11.70 10.34 22.16
CA PHE A 306 -10.28 10.01 22.19
C PHE A 306 -9.79 9.52 20.81
N ASP A 307 -10.54 8.66 20.12
CA ASP A 307 -10.21 8.17 18.78
C ASP A 307 -10.11 9.31 17.76
N ILE A 308 -11.02 10.29 17.81
CA ILE A 308 -10.95 11.49 16.97
C ILE A 308 -9.66 12.27 17.27
N SER A 309 -9.36 12.49 18.55
CA SER A 309 -8.17 13.21 18.98
C SER A 309 -6.88 12.53 18.51
N MET A 310 -6.84 11.20 18.58
CA MET A 310 -5.72 10.39 18.09
C MET A 310 -5.58 10.42 16.57
N ALA A 311 -6.69 10.35 15.84
CA ALA A 311 -6.69 10.43 14.38
C ALA A 311 -6.21 11.80 13.88
N VAL A 312 -6.61 12.88 14.56
CA VAL A 312 -6.13 14.25 14.27
C VAL A 312 -4.64 14.39 14.59
N TRP A 313 -4.19 13.86 15.73
CA TRP A 313 -2.76 13.87 16.08
C TRP A 313 -1.93 13.09 15.05
N ASP A 314 -2.36 11.90 14.65
CA ASP A 314 -1.68 11.10 13.63
C ASP A 314 -1.61 11.83 12.27
N PHE A 315 -2.69 12.53 11.89
CA PHE A 315 -2.71 13.35 10.68
C PHE A 315 -1.67 14.48 10.71
N GLU A 316 -1.63 15.27 11.77
CA GLU A 316 -0.69 16.40 11.90
C GLU A 316 0.77 15.93 11.94
N GLU A 317 1.04 14.81 12.59
CA GLU A 317 2.38 14.23 12.63
C GLU A 317 2.84 13.74 11.25
N GLN A 318 1.97 13.04 10.51
CA GLN A 318 2.30 12.56 9.17
C GLN A 318 2.45 13.72 8.17
N LYS A 319 1.61 14.77 8.28
CA LYS A 319 1.71 16.01 7.49
C LYS A 319 3.06 16.70 7.74
N THR A 320 3.43 16.84 9.00
CA THR A 320 4.72 17.44 9.40
C THR A 320 5.90 16.64 8.84
N ARG A 321 5.84 15.30 8.92
CA ARG A 321 6.87 14.41 8.36
C ARG A 321 6.99 14.57 6.84
N HIS A 322 5.87 14.55 6.13
CA HIS A 322 5.84 14.73 4.67
C HIS A 322 6.46 16.08 4.26
N ASN A 323 6.04 17.17 4.89
CA ASN A 323 6.56 18.51 4.60
C ASN A 323 8.07 18.59 4.80
N LYS A 324 8.59 17.96 5.86
CA LYS A 324 10.02 17.87 6.11
C LYS A 324 10.75 17.08 5.02
N GLU A 325 10.22 15.94 4.62
CA GLU A 325 10.79 15.13 3.55
C GLU A 325 10.80 15.88 2.20
N MET A 326 9.75 16.64 1.89
CA MET A 326 9.66 17.49 0.69
C MET A 326 10.70 18.61 0.70
N LEU A 327 10.86 19.32 1.82
CA LEU A 327 11.90 20.35 1.98
C LEU A 327 13.31 19.76 1.80
N ASP A 328 13.54 18.55 2.28
CA ASP A 328 14.80 17.84 2.10
C ASP A 328 15.05 17.47 0.62
N TYR A 329 14.01 17.07 -0.13
CA TYR A 329 14.11 16.87 -1.58
C TYR A 329 14.48 18.16 -2.31
N GLU A 330 13.74 19.25 -2.06
CA GLU A 330 13.98 20.56 -2.68
C GLU A 330 15.40 21.07 -2.42
N THR A 331 15.86 20.95 -1.17
CA THR A 331 17.21 21.37 -0.78
C THR A 331 18.28 20.56 -1.53
N ASN A 332 18.10 19.25 -1.66
CA ASN A 332 19.09 18.39 -2.32
C ASN A 332 19.06 18.53 -3.85
N ILE A 333 17.88 18.70 -4.44
CA ILE A 333 17.71 19.04 -5.87
C ILE A 333 18.37 20.38 -6.18
N LYS A 334 18.16 21.41 -5.35
CA LYS A 334 18.80 22.71 -5.51
C LYS A 334 20.33 22.61 -5.44
N LYS A 335 20.87 21.89 -4.45
CA LYS A 335 22.32 21.66 -4.32
C LYS A 335 22.91 20.94 -5.53
N LEU A 336 22.22 19.94 -6.08
CA LEU A 336 22.67 19.26 -7.29
C LEU A 336 22.63 20.17 -8.52
N LYS A 337 21.56 20.95 -8.70
CA LYS A 337 21.46 21.93 -9.79
C LYS A 337 22.58 22.96 -9.72
N GLU A 338 22.90 23.44 -8.51
CA GLU A 338 24.06 24.31 -8.28
C GLU A 338 25.38 23.63 -8.64
N GLN A 339 25.58 22.35 -8.29
CA GLN A 339 26.80 21.59 -8.64
C GLN A 339 26.92 21.33 -10.15
N ILE A 340 25.80 21.10 -10.85
CA ILE A 340 25.78 20.93 -12.31
C ILE A 340 26.15 22.24 -13.03
N ASN A 341 25.75 23.38 -12.46
CA ASN A 341 26.01 24.70 -13.03
C ASN A 341 27.37 25.29 -12.65
N LYS A 342 28.13 24.66 -11.75
CA LYS A 342 29.47 25.14 -11.39
C LYS A 342 30.40 25.03 -12.60
N PRO A 343 31.09 26.13 -12.97
CA PRO A 343 32.05 26.07 -14.06
C PRO A 343 33.17 25.09 -13.71
N LYS A 344 33.74 24.47 -14.76
CA LYS A 344 34.87 23.57 -14.64
C LYS A 344 36.03 24.26 -13.92
N GLU A 345 36.58 23.63 -12.88
CA GLU A 345 37.81 24.10 -12.25
C GLU A 345 39.03 23.81 -13.15
N ASP A 346 39.93 24.77 -13.28
CA ASP A 346 41.09 24.74 -14.21
C ASP A 346 42.02 23.53 -14.03
N THR A 347 41.94 22.83 -12.89
CA THR A 347 42.78 21.69 -12.55
C THR A 347 42.20 20.32 -12.91
N GLN A 348 40.94 20.25 -13.37
CA GLN A 348 40.27 18.97 -13.63
C GLN A 348 40.33 18.59 -15.12
N SER A 349 40.64 17.31 -15.41
CA SER A 349 40.56 16.77 -16.78
C SER A 349 39.15 16.94 -17.34
N GLN A 350 39.04 17.29 -18.63
CA GLN A 350 37.74 17.45 -19.31
C GLN A 350 36.89 16.17 -19.19
N GLU A 351 37.52 15.01 -19.38
CA GLU A 351 36.84 13.72 -19.29
C GLU A 351 36.31 13.43 -17.87
N ASP A 352 37.03 13.84 -16.83
CA ASP A 352 36.60 13.63 -15.44
C ASP A 352 35.45 14.56 -15.06
N TYR A 353 35.49 15.80 -15.56
CA TYR A 353 34.40 16.75 -15.41
C TYR A 353 33.12 16.26 -16.11
N ASP A 354 33.22 15.81 -17.36
CA ASP A 354 32.08 15.30 -18.13
C ASP A 354 31.48 14.05 -17.46
N ARG A 355 32.31 13.15 -16.93
CA ARG A 355 31.86 11.99 -16.15
C ARG A 355 31.11 12.38 -14.88
N MET A 356 31.63 13.37 -14.15
CA MET A 356 31.00 13.88 -12.93
C MET A 356 29.67 14.57 -13.23
N LEU A 357 29.59 15.35 -14.30
CA LEU A 357 28.39 16.06 -14.73
C LEU A 357 27.27 15.08 -15.14
N ILE A 358 27.62 14.00 -15.85
CA ILE A 358 26.67 12.90 -16.15
C ILE A 358 26.15 12.27 -14.86
N GLU A 359 27.03 12.00 -13.88
CA GLU A 359 26.63 11.41 -12.60
C GLU A 359 25.68 12.33 -11.81
N TYR A 360 25.95 13.64 -11.75
CA TYR A 360 25.03 14.58 -11.10
C TYR A 360 23.67 14.67 -11.80
N LYS A 361 23.64 14.59 -13.14
CA LYS A 361 22.38 14.56 -13.90
C LYS A 361 21.54 13.31 -13.58
N ILE A 362 22.18 12.14 -13.46
CA ILE A 362 21.51 10.89 -13.08
C ILE A 362 20.94 11.00 -11.65
N GLN A 363 21.73 11.53 -10.71
CA GLN A 363 21.28 11.74 -9.34
C GLN A 363 20.11 12.72 -9.25
N LEU A 364 20.14 13.79 -10.04
CA LEU A 364 19.07 14.78 -10.09
C LEU A 364 17.76 14.15 -10.57
N LEU A 365 17.81 13.40 -11.68
CA LEU A 365 16.64 12.72 -12.23
C LEU A 365 16.04 11.71 -11.24
N ALA A 366 16.90 10.95 -10.54
CA ALA A 366 16.46 10.01 -9.52
C ALA A 366 15.77 10.72 -8.34
N LEU A 367 16.30 11.86 -7.89
CA LEU A 367 15.69 12.66 -6.82
C LEU A 367 14.35 13.27 -7.24
N GLU A 368 14.25 13.85 -8.44
CA GLU A 368 13.01 14.43 -8.96
C GLU A 368 11.91 13.35 -9.08
N LYS A 369 12.24 12.16 -9.62
CA LYS A 369 11.29 11.03 -9.69
C LYS A 369 10.86 10.55 -8.30
N ALA A 370 11.79 10.45 -7.34
CA ALA A 370 11.47 10.06 -5.97
C ALA A 370 10.61 11.10 -5.24
N GLN A 371 10.82 12.40 -5.50
CA GLN A 371 10.00 13.48 -4.97
C GLN A 371 8.55 13.40 -5.50
N THR A 372 8.38 13.21 -6.81
CA THR A 372 7.04 13.03 -7.41
C THR A 372 6.31 11.83 -6.81
N GLN A 373 7.01 10.70 -6.59
CA GLN A 373 6.41 9.53 -5.94
C GLN A 373 5.98 9.84 -4.50
N CYS A 374 6.85 10.50 -3.72
CA CYS A 374 6.54 10.89 -2.34
C CYS A 374 5.28 11.77 -2.25
N LYS A 375 5.12 12.72 -3.20
CA LYS A 375 3.92 13.57 -3.28
C LYS A 375 2.65 12.74 -3.54
N LYS A 376 2.69 11.82 -4.51
CA LYS A 376 1.56 10.93 -4.82
C LYS A 376 1.18 10.05 -3.64
N ASP A 377 2.17 9.43 -3.00
CA ASP A 377 1.95 8.57 -1.84
C ASP A 377 1.27 9.34 -0.69
N TRP A 378 1.69 10.59 -0.48
CA TRP A 378 1.07 11.49 0.49
C TRP A 378 -0.36 11.84 0.15
N ASP A 379 -0.69 12.14 -1.11
CA ASP A 379 -2.05 12.46 -1.52
C ASP A 379 -3.02 11.32 -1.17
N TYR A 380 -2.61 10.07 -1.40
CA TYR A 380 -3.41 8.91 -0.99
C TYR A 380 -3.51 8.74 0.52
N GLN A 381 -2.39 8.94 1.24
CA GLN A 381 -2.34 8.83 2.70
C GLN A 381 -3.23 9.88 3.35
N LYS A 382 -3.20 11.11 2.84
CA LYS A 382 -4.06 12.23 3.25
C LYS A 382 -5.53 11.87 3.13
N ILE A 383 -5.99 11.35 1.99
CA ILE A 383 -7.38 10.92 1.80
C ILE A 383 -7.76 9.83 2.81
N SER A 384 -6.88 8.84 3.03
CA SER A 384 -7.12 7.78 4.01
C SER A 384 -7.24 8.30 5.45
N LEU A 385 -6.40 9.26 5.85
CA LEU A 385 -6.44 9.85 7.19
C LEU A 385 -7.69 10.69 7.39
N ILE A 386 -8.06 11.51 6.41
CA ILE A 386 -9.30 12.29 6.44
C ILE A 386 -10.51 11.36 6.58
N ASN A 387 -10.56 10.28 5.78
CA ASN A 387 -11.63 9.29 5.88
C ASN A 387 -11.70 8.64 7.29
N ASN A 388 -10.56 8.38 7.94
CA ASN A 388 -10.53 7.87 9.32
C ASN A 388 -11.09 8.89 10.32
N ILE A 389 -10.73 10.17 10.21
CA ILE A 389 -11.26 11.24 11.06
C ILE A 389 -12.76 11.40 10.86
N THR A 390 -13.22 11.47 9.60
CA THR A 390 -14.64 11.57 9.25
C THR A 390 -15.44 10.38 9.78
N TYR A 391 -14.91 9.17 9.66
CA TYR A 391 -15.54 7.97 10.20
C TYR A 391 -15.63 8.01 11.72
N ALA A 392 -14.55 8.35 12.43
CA ALA A 392 -14.54 8.42 13.89
C ALA A 392 -15.55 9.47 14.41
N ALA A 393 -15.58 10.66 13.78
CA ALA A 393 -16.52 11.72 14.12
C ALA A 393 -17.98 11.33 13.82
N GLY A 394 -18.23 10.75 12.65
CA GLY A 394 -19.55 10.25 12.28
C GLY A 394 -20.05 9.15 13.21
N LEU A 395 -19.18 8.19 13.55
CA LEU A 395 -19.51 7.09 14.46
C LEU A 395 -19.78 7.60 15.87
N MET A 396 -19.02 8.57 16.36
CA MET A 396 -19.28 9.24 17.64
C MET A 396 -20.66 9.89 17.67
N LEU A 397 -21.03 10.65 16.62
CA LEU A 397 -22.35 11.28 16.54
C LEU A 397 -23.48 10.25 16.47
N ALA A 398 -23.31 9.21 15.64
CA ALA A 398 -24.27 8.12 15.53
C ALA A 398 -24.44 7.36 16.85
N PHE A 399 -23.35 7.11 17.57
CA PHE A 399 -23.36 6.46 18.86
C PHE A 399 -23.99 7.33 19.94
N ALA A 400 -23.71 8.64 19.95
CA ALA A 400 -24.37 9.58 20.84
C ALA A 400 -25.88 9.54 20.67
N LEU A 401 -26.39 9.49 19.43
CA LEU A 401 -27.81 9.30 19.11
C LEU A 401 -28.34 7.95 19.62
N LEU A 402 -27.59 6.87 19.42
CA LEU A 402 -27.94 5.53 19.91
C LEU A 402 -28.09 5.50 21.43
N THR A 403 -27.25 6.24 22.15
CA THR A 403 -27.22 6.32 23.61
C THR A 403 -27.91 7.57 24.16
N THR A 404 -28.90 8.14 23.45
CA THR A 404 -29.65 9.32 23.92
C THR A 404 -30.62 9.16 25.10
N PRO A 405 -30.90 7.99 25.74
CA PRO A 405 -31.88 7.97 26.84
C PRO A 405 -31.45 8.71 28.13
N PHE A 406 -30.35 9.47 28.12
CA PHE A 406 -29.98 10.42 29.19
C PHE A 406 -30.80 11.71 29.19
N LEU A 407 -31.48 12.01 28.09
CA LEU A 407 -32.29 13.21 27.96
C LEU A 407 -33.75 12.88 28.31
N PRO A 408 -34.47 13.76 29.04
CA PRO A 408 -35.90 13.58 29.35
C PRO A 408 -36.75 13.78 28.10
N ILE A 409 -36.62 12.87 27.14
CA ILE A 409 -37.30 12.86 25.85
C ILE A 409 -38.50 11.92 25.97
N ALA A 410 -39.62 12.29 25.35
CA ALA A 410 -40.80 11.43 25.30
C ALA A 410 -40.45 10.06 24.70
N GLY A 411 -41.04 8.99 25.26
CA GLY A 411 -40.73 7.60 24.88
C GLY A 411 -40.65 7.32 23.37
N PRO A 412 -41.63 7.77 22.55
CA PRO A 412 -41.57 7.57 21.09
C PRO A 412 -40.40 8.28 20.40
N ALA A 413 -40.02 9.47 20.87
CA ALA A 413 -38.90 10.22 20.31
C ALA A 413 -37.55 9.60 20.70
N ALA A 414 -37.41 9.14 21.96
CA ALA A 414 -36.22 8.39 22.38
C ALA A 414 -36.04 7.11 21.54
N LEU A 415 -37.13 6.40 21.26
CA LEU A 415 -37.14 5.21 20.43
C LEU A 415 -36.67 5.49 18.99
N ALA A 416 -37.18 6.55 18.38
CA ALA A 416 -36.78 6.97 17.03
C ALA A 416 -35.29 7.33 16.97
N LEU A 417 -34.75 7.99 18.00
CA LEU A 417 -33.33 8.33 18.09
C LEU A 417 -32.45 7.10 18.24
N VAL A 418 -32.83 6.12 19.09
CA VAL A 418 -32.10 4.86 19.26
C VAL A 418 -32.04 4.07 17.95
N VAL A 419 -33.17 3.94 17.24
CA VAL A 419 -33.21 3.28 15.92
C VAL A 419 -32.34 4.02 14.92
N THR A 420 -32.45 5.35 14.87
CA THR A 420 -31.66 6.19 13.95
C THR A 420 -30.17 6.04 14.22
N GLY A 421 -29.75 6.09 15.48
CA GLY A 421 -28.36 5.89 15.89
C GLY A 421 -27.84 4.50 15.49
N ALA A 422 -28.62 3.44 15.69
CA ALA A 422 -28.24 2.09 15.29
C ALA A 422 -28.07 1.94 13.77
N VAL A 423 -29.01 2.49 13.00
CA VAL A 423 -28.95 2.52 11.52
C VAL A 423 -27.73 3.29 11.06
N LEU A 424 -27.46 4.47 11.64
CA LEU A 424 -26.31 5.29 11.30
C LEU A 424 -24.99 4.61 11.64
N CYS A 425 -24.84 3.99 12.81
CA CYS A 425 -23.62 3.26 13.19
C CYS A 425 -23.30 2.14 12.18
N PHE A 426 -24.32 1.39 11.79
CA PHE A 426 -24.20 0.34 10.79
C PHE A 426 -23.86 0.91 9.40
N ALA A 427 -24.63 1.89 8.93
CA ALA A 427 -24.45 2.48 7.60
C ALA A 427 -23.07 3.14 7.44
N LEU A 428 -22.63 3.92 8.43
CA LEU A 428 -21.30 4.53 8.43
C LEU A 428 -20.18 3.50 8.40
N THR A 429 -20.34 2.36 9.07
CA THR A 429 -19.35 1.27 9.04
C THR A 429 -19.27 0.63 7.65
N VAL A 430 -20.41 0.38 6.99
CA VAL A 430 -20.43 -0.14 5.61
C VAL A 430 -19.85 0.87 4.62
N ILE A 431 -20.20 2.16 4.75
CA ILE A 431 -19.67 3.24 3.91
C ILE A 431 -18.16 3.38 4.12
N TYR A 432 -17.68 3.34 5.37
CA TYR A 432 -16.25 3.41 5.66
C TYR A 432 -15.46 2.29 4.99
N ASN A 433 -15.94 1.04 5.10
CA ASN A 433 -15.33 -0.11 4.42
C ASN A 433 -15.37 0.06 2.89
N ALA A 434 -16.48 0.59 2.36
CA ALA A 434 -16.63 0.87 0.93
C ALA A 434 -15.63 1.92 0.43
N VAL A 435 -15.52 3.06 1.12
CA VAL A 435 -14.59 4.15 0.79
C VAL A 435 -13.15 3.67 0.89
N ARG A 436 -12.80 2.92 1.94
CA ARG A 436 -11.46 2.36 2.11
C ARG A 436 -11.08 1.43 0.95
N GLY A 437 -11.98 0.55 0.53
CA GLY A 437 -11.78 -0.27 -0.66
C GLY A 437 -11.71 0.55 -1.95
N GLY A 438 -12.51 1.62 -2.05
CA GLY A 438 -12.51 2.55 -3.18
C GLY A 438 -11.18 3.32 -3.33
N ILE A 439 -10.52 3.70 -2.23
CA ILE A 439 -9.19 4.34 -2.25
C ILE A 439 -8.15 3.40 -2.88
N GLU A 440 -8.18 2.10 -2.55
CA GLU A 440 -7.25 1.13 -3.14
C GLU A 440 -7.49 0.94 -4.65
N ILE A 441 -8.75 0.93 -5.08
CA ILE A 441 -9.11 0.90 -6.51
C ILE A 441 -8.65 2.18 -7.20
N TYR A 442 -8.83 3.34 -6.57
CA TYR A 442 -8.41 4.63 -7.10
C TYR A 442 -6.89 4.67 -7.31
N LYS A 443 -6.10 4.20 -6.33
CA LYS A 443 -4.64 4.04 -6.48
C LYS A 443 -4.26 3.16 -7.67
N ALA A 444 -4.90 2.01 -7.81
CA ALA A 444 -4.65 1.10 -8.92
C ALA A 444 -5.02 1.72 -10.28
N LYS A 445 -6.15 2.45 -10.35
CA LYS A 445 -6.58 3.17 -11.56
C LYS A 445 -5.63 4.30 -11.93
N GLN A 446 -5.19 5.10 -10.96
CA GLN A 446 -4.24 6.17 -11.20
C GLN A 446 -2.89 5.61 -11.67
N SER A 447 -2.40 4.52 -11.04
CA SER A 447 -1.21 3.81 -11.52
C SER A 447 -1.38 3.31 -12.96
N ALA A 448 -2.54 2.76 -13.33
CA ALA A 448 -2.82 2.34 -14.71
C ALA A 448 -2.77 3.52 -15.70
N SER A 449 -3.36 4.66 -15.32
CA SER A 449 -3.37 5.88 -16.13
C SER A 449 -1.97 6.43 -16.36
N GLU A 450 -1.11 6.39 -15.34
CA GLU A 450 0.28 6.87 -15.44
C GLU A 450 1.13 5.99 -16.37
N VAL A 451 0.97 4.66 -16.29
CA VAL A 451 1.62 3.71 -17.20
C VAL A 451 1.12 3.90 -18.64
N GLN A 452 -0.18 4.19 -18.80
CA GLN A 452 -0.77 4.48 -20.11
C GLN A 452 -0.23 5.79 -20.71
N GLU A 453 -0.08 6.84 -19.89
CA GLU A 453 0.52 8.11 -20.31
C GLU A 453 1.98 7.92 -20.70
N ASP A 454 2.77 7.18 -19.92
CA ASP A 454 4.16 6.85 -20.28
C ASP A 454 4.23 6.04 -21.58
N CYS A 455 3.30 5.10 -21.79
CA CYS A 455 3.19 4.35 -23.04
C CYS A 455 2.89 5.28 -24.23
N ALA A 456 1.92 6.19 -24.09
CA ALA A 456 1.56 7.15 -25.13
C ALA A 456 2.73 8.10 -25.46
N ASN A 457 3.44 8.58 -24.43
CA ASN A 457 4.62 9.42 -24.58
C ASN A 457 5.74 8.70 -25.35
N LYS A 458 5.96 7.41 -25.08
CA LYS A 458 6.96 6.60 -25.81
C LYS A 458 6.53 6.31 -27.25
N ILE A 459 5.25 6.08 -27.51
CA ILE A 459 4.72 5.95 -28.88
C ILE A 459 4.90 7.27 -29.64
N ALA A 460 4.58 8.41 -29.02
CA ALA A 460 4.79 9.72 -29.61
C ALA A 460 6.28 9.98 -29.90
N LEU A 461 7.18 9.60 -28.99
CA LEU A 461 8.63 9.68 -29.21
C LEU A 461 9.07 8.82 -30.40
N PHE A 462 8.53 7.60 -30.52
CA PHE A 462 8.80 6.70 -31.64
C PHE A 462 8.34 7.29 -32.98
N LEU A 463 7.14 7.91 -33.01
CA LEU A 463 6.56 8.50 -34.22
C LEU A 463 7.23 9.81 -34.64
N LYS A 464 7.65 10.65 -33.68
CA LYS A 464 8.26 11.96 -33.95
C LYS A 464 9.53 11.83 -34.78
N ASN A 465 10.30 10.75 -34.58
CA ASN A 465 11.49 10.37 -35.36
C ASN A 465 12.47 11.54 -35.62
N ASP A 466 12.52 12.51 -34.71
CA ASP A 466 13.37 13.70 -34.76
C ASP A 466 14.09 13.90 -33.41
N PRO A 467 15.42 13.62 -33.34
CA PRO A 467 16.28 13.12 -34.41
C PRO A 467 15.92 11.68 -34.83
N PRO A 468 16.35 11.22 -36.03
CA PRO A 468 16.09 9.86 -36.48
C PRO A 468 16.70 8.85 -35.49
N LEU A 469 15.83 8.04 -34.90
CA LEU A 469 16.21 7.02 -33.93
C LEU A 469 17.03 5.91 -34.60
N ASP A 470 18.09 5.44 -33.94
CA ASP A 470 18.82 4.25 -34.37
C ASP A 470 17.92 3.01 -34.35
N ASP A 471 18.26 1.99 -35.14
CA ASP A 471 17.48 0.74 -35.18
C ASP A 471 17.42 0.09 -33.79
N ASN A 472 18.50 0.14 -33.00
CA ASN A 472 18.49 -0.36 -31.62
C ASN A 472 17.57 0.47 -30.71
N GLU A 473 17.56 1.80 -30.86
CA GLU A 473 16.68 2.66 -30.05
C GLU A 473 15.21 2.40 -30.36
N LYS A 474 14.87 2.17 -31.64
CA LYS A 474 13.53 1.77 -32.06
C LYS A 474 13.12 0.43 -31.46
N ARG A 475 14.00 -0.56 -31.48
CA ARG A 475 13.76 -1.89 -30.87
C ARG A 475 13.62 -1.79 -29.35
N LEU A 476 14.42 -0.96 -28.69
CA LEU A 476 14.31 -0.72 -27.25
C LEU A 476 12.98 -0.05 -26.91
N LEU A 477 12.62 1.03 -27.61
CA LEU A 477 11.34 1.72 -27.40
C LEU A 477 10.17 0.77 -27.62
N PHE A 478 10.21 -0.07 -28.65
CA PHE A 478 9.21 -1.10 -28.86
C PHE A 478 9.07 -2.05 -27.66
N LEU A 479 10.18 -2.57 -27.10
CA LEU A 479 10.14 -3.44 -25.92
C LEU A 479 9.61 -2.72 -24.69
N GLU A 480 9.97 -1.46 -24.50
CA GLU A 480 9.46 -0.63 -23.40
C GLU A 480 7.95 -0.37 -23.56
N ILE A 481 7.47 -0.04 -24.77
CA ILE A 481 6.05 0.15 -25.07
C ILE A 481 5.28 -1.16 -24.87
N LYS A 482 5.82 -2.29 -25.35
CA LYS A 482 5.22 -3.61 -25.16
C LYS A 482 5.07 -3.96 -23.68
N LYS A 483 6.11 -3.71 -22.88
CA LYS A 483 6.07 -3.89 -21.44
C LYS A 483 5.01 -3.00 -20.78
N LEU A 484 5.02 -1.70 -21.07
CA LEU A 484 4.06 -0.76 -20.50
C LEU A 484 2.63 -1.14 -20.86
N LYS A 485 2.38 -1.58 -22.10
CA LYS A 485 1.06 -2.05 -22.53
C LYS A 485 0.60 -3.31 -21.78
N ALA A 486 1.52 -4.26 -21.56
CA ALA A 486 1.25 -5.45 -20.75
C ALA A 486 0.95 -5.08 -19.28
N GLU A 487 1.69 -4.12 -18.72
CA GLU A 487 1.47 -3.61 -17.37
C GLU A 487 0.16 -2.84 -17.25
N THR A 488 -0.18 -1.97 -18.20
CA THR A 488 -1.49 -1.29 -18.25
C THR A 488 -2.61 -2.31 -18.27
N SER A 489 -2.53 -3.33 -19.13
CA SER A 489 -3.56 -4.39 -19.18
C SER A 489 -3.66 -5.16 -17.86
N TYR A 490 -2.53 -5.47 -17.21
CA TYR A 490 -2.51 -6.10 -15.90
C TYR A 490 -3.18 -5.23 -14.83
N GLN A 491 -2.87 -3.93 -14.77
CA GLN A 491 -3.44 -3.01 -13.80
C GLN A 491 -4.93 -2.78 -14.03
N GLU A 492 -5.38 -2.67 -15.29
CA GLU A 492 -6.82 -2.60 -15.63
C GLU A 492 -7.58 -3.84 -15.14
N GLN A 493 -7.04 -5.03 -15.36
CA GLN A 493 -7.63 -6.27 -14.85
C GLN A 493 -7.62 -6.33 -13.31
N MET A 494 -6.55 -5.83 -12.68
CA MET A 494 -6.46 -5.72 -11.21
C MET A 494 -7.54 -4.78 -10.66
N VAL A 495 -7.78 -3.64 -11.32
CA VAL A 495 -8.87 -2.71 -10.97
C VAL A 495 -10.22 -3.41 -11.04
N VAL A 496 -10.49 -4.22 -12.08
CA VAL A 496 -11.72 -5.01 -12.19
C VAL A 496 -11.83 -6.03 -11.05
N LEU A 497 -10.77 -6.79 -10.78
CA LEU A 497 -10.73 -7.77 -9.69
C LEU A 497 -11.03 -7.12 -8.33
N GLN A 498 -10.37 -6.01 -8.01
CA GLN A 498 -10.57 -5.27 -6.77
C GLN A 498 -11.98 -4.69 -6.68
N THR A 499 -12.50 -4.14 -7.77
CA THR A 499 -13.88 -3.64 -7.87
C THR A 499 -14.89 -4.74 -7.59
N MET A 500 -14.71 -5.93 -8.17
CA MET A 500 -15.60 -7.07 -7.94
C MET A 500 -15.55 -7.56 -6.48
N HIS A 501 -14.37 -7.61 -5.86
CA HIS A 501 -14.25 -7.92 -4.44
C HIS A 501 -14.91 -6.87 -3.55
N LEU A 502 -14.79 -5.58 -3.90
CA LEU A 502 -15.43 -4.49 -3.18
C LEU A 502 -16.95 -4.57 -3.26
N ILE A 503 -17.51 -4.69 -4.47
CA ILE A 503 -18.96 -4.85 -4.69
C ILE A 503 -19.48 -6.05 -3.89
N ARG A 504 -18.80 -7.19 -3.98
CA ARG A 504 -19.14 -8.39 -3.23
C ARG A 504 -19.15 -8.10 -1.72
N SER A 505 -18.11 -7.47 -1.19
CA SER A 505 -18.00 -7.17 0.23
C SER A 505 -19.12 -6.25 0.71
N ILE A 506 -19.38 -5.16 -0.02
CA ILE A 506 -20.45 -4.21 0.30
C ILE A 506 -21.82 -4.89 0.26
N LEU A 507 -22.09 -5.70 -0.77
CA LEU A 507 -23.37 -6.39 -0.92
C LEU A 507 -23.62 -7.34 0.25
N PHE A 508 -22.63 -8.16 0.63
CA PHE A 508 -22.78 -9.04 1.78
C PHE A 508 -22.90 -8.26 3.09
N GLU A 509 -22.07 -7.25 3.31
CA GLU A 509 -22.09 -6.46 4.54
C GLU A 509 -23.41 -5.70 4.71
N ALA A 510 -23.98 -5.15 3.63
CA ALA A 510 -25.26 -4.44 3.67
C ALA A 510 -26.46 -5.37 3.86
N LEU A 511 -26.47 -6.53 3.19
CA LEU A 511 -27.63 -7.43 3.18
C LEU A 511 -27.67 -8.43 4.33
N LEU A 512 -26.53 -8.74 4.96
CA LEU A 512 -26.47 -9.79 5.98
C LEU A 512 -27.42 -9.54 7.16
N PRO A 513 -27.59 -8.32 7.72
CA PRO A 513 -28.58 -8.11 8.77
C PRO A 513 -30.00 -8.43 8.32
N ALA A 514 -30.41 -7.96 7.12
CA ALA A 514 -31.73 -8.25 6.59
C ALA A 514 -31.96 -9.76 6.37
N VAL A 515 -30.93 -10.46 5.89
CA VAL A 515 -30.95 -11.92 5.72
C VAL A 515 -31.09 -12.64 7.06
N ILE A 516 -30.32 -12.24 8.09
CA ILE A 516 -30.41 -12.81 9.44
C ILE A 516 -31.80 -12.57 10.04
N PHE A 517 -32.29 -11.33 9.91
CA PHE A 517 -33.62 -10.95 10.35
C PHE A 517 -34.69 -11.84 9.73
N ALA A 518 -34.72 -11.92 8.40
CA ALA A 518 -35.72 -12.70 7.68
C ALA A 518 -35.63 -14.19 8.02
N SER A 519 -34.40 -14.71 8.14
CA SER A 519 -34.13 -16.12 8.42
C SER A 519 -34.58 -16.54 9.81
N PHE A 520 -34.44 -15.68 10.83
CA PHE A 520 -34.81 -16.05 12.20
C PHE A 520 -36.23 -15.62 12.60
N VAL A 521 -36.77 -14.55 12.01
CA VAL A 521 -38.14 -14.10 12.33
C VAL A 521 -39.18 -14.97 11.63
N PHE A 522 -39.02 -15.25 10.33
CA PHE A 522 -40.05 -15.90 9.52
C PHE A 522 -39.90 -17.41 9.40
N LEU A 523 -38.78 -17.99 9.83
CA LEU A 523 -38.53 -19.43 9.73
C LEU A 523 -38.15 -20.02 11.10
N PRO A 524 -38.40 -21.33 11.32
CA PRO A 524 -37.89 -22.02 12.50
C PRO A 524 -36.37 -21.89 12.60
N ILE A 525 -35.83 -21.77 13.83
CA ILE A 525 -34.39 -21.54 14.09
C ILE A 525 -33.48 -22.48 13.27
N GLY A 526 -33.81 -23.77 13.21
CA GLY A 526 -33.01 -24.76 12.46
C GLY A 526 -32.92 -24.47 10.96
N ALA A 527 -34.04 -24.06 10.33
CA ALA A 527 -34.06 -23.63 8.94
C ALA A 527 -33.31 -22.29 8.75
N GLY A 528 -33.47 -21.37 9.71
CA GLY A 528 -32.73 -20.10 9.71
C GLY A 528 -31.21 -20.30 9.70
N PHE A 529 -30.68 -21.19 10.55
CA PHE A 529 -29.26 -21.56 10.52
C PHE A 529 -28.85 -22.23 9.22
N GLY A 530 -29.71 -23.06 8.62
CA GLY A 530 -29.49 -23.63 7.30
C GLY A 530 -29.27 -22.57 6.22
N ILE A 531 -30.10 -21.50 6.22
CA ILE A 531 -29.94 -20.37 5.29
C ILE A 531 -28.64 -19.61 5.56
N LEU A 532 -28.29 -19.34 6.82
CA LEU A 532 -27.02 -18.67 7.14
C LEU A 532 -25.81 -19.50 6.69
N GLY A 533 -25.86 -20.82 6.87
CA GLY A 533 -24.84 -21.72 6.34
C GLY A 533 -24.72 -21.63 4.81
N ALA A 534 -25.84 -21.59 4.10
CA ALA A 534 -25.87 -21.43 2.65
C ALA A 534 -25.31 -20.06 2.20
N VAL A 535 -25.64 -18.98 2.93
CA VAL A 535 -25.12 -17.63 2.64
C VAL A 535 -23.61 -17.56 2.86
N LEU A 536 -23.10 -18.13 3.95
CA LEU A 536 -21.65 -18.23 4.19
C LEU A 536 -20.94 -19.04 3.09
N ALA A 537 -21.51 -20.17 2.69
CA ALA A 537 -20.98 -20.97 1.58
C ALA A 537 -20.97 -20.17 0.27
N LEU A 538 -22.03 -19.40 -0.01
CA LEU A 538 -22.10 -18.51 -1.18
C LEU A 538 -21.06 -17.37 -1.10
N THR A 539 -20.83 -16.78 0.08
CA THR A 539 -19.79 -15.76 0.29
C THR A 539 -18.40 -16.31 0.01
N LEU A 540 -18.11 -17.55 0.42
CA LEU A 540 -16.83 -18.22 0.12
C LEU A 540 -16.73 -18.59 -1.36
N ALA A 541 -17.76 -19.21 -1.93
CA ALA A 541 -17.80 -19.60 -3.33
C ALA A 541 -17.62 -18.40 -4.26
N SER A 542 -18.33 -17.28 -3.99
CA SER A 542 -18.18 -16.05 -4.77
C SER A 542 -16.78 -15.45 -4.72
N HIS A 543 -16.08 -15.54 -3.58
CA HIS A 543 -14.67 -15.12 -3.50
C HIS A 543 -13.77 -15.96 -4.43
N PHE A 544 -13.96 -17.28 -4.44
CA PHE A 544 -13.21 -18.16 -5.34
C PHE A 544 -13.58 -17.94 -6.81
N ILE A 545 -14.85 -17.74 -7.12
CA ILE A 545 -15.32 -17.47 -8.49
C ILE A 545 -14.71 -16.16 -9.00
N ILE A 546 -14.71 -15.09 -8.20
CA ILE A 546 -14.11 -13.81 -8.59
C ILE A 546 -12.60 -13.97 -8.83
N ASN A 547 -11.89 -14.69 -7.95
CA ASN A 547 -10.46 -14.93 -8.16
C ASN A 547 -10.19 -15.81 -9.39
N ALA A 548 -11.01 -16.84 -9.62
CA ALA A 548 -10.84 -17.71 -10.79
C ALA A 548 -11.17 -16.98 -12.11
N ALA A 549 -12.13 -16.07 -12.09
CA ALA A 549 -12.57 -15.34 -13.28
C ALA A 549 -11.71 -14.10 -13.60
N PHE A 550 -11.18 -13.42 -12.59
CA PHE A 550 -10.59 -12.08 -12.75
C PHE A 550 -9.16 -11.94 -12.27
N LYS A 551 -8.53 -12.97 -11.69
CA LYS A 551 -7.13 -12.85 -11.24
C LYS A 551 -6.21 -12.68 -12.46
N PRO A 552 -5.55 -11.52 -12.61
CA PRO A 552 -4.69 -11.30 -13.75
C PRO A 552 -3.40 -12.09 -13.62
N GLU A 553 -2.88 -12.55 -14.77
CA GLU A 553 -1.53 -13.10 -14.87
C GLU A 553 -0.58 -11.99 -15.33
N LYS A 554 0.54 -11.81 -14.63
CA LYS A 554 1.57 -10.85 -15.05
C LYS A 554 2.29 -11.41 -16.28
N GLU A 555 2.02 -10.85 -17.46
CA GLU A 555 2.73 -11.22 -18.68
C GLU A 555 4.21 -10.83 -18.54
N LYS A 556 5.10 -11.80 -18.73
CA LYS A 556 6.54 -11.55 -18.77
C LYS A 556 6.92 -11.14 -20.18
N LEU A 557 7.86 -10.21 -20.33
CA LEU A 557 8.38 -9.88 -21.64
C LEU A 557 9.09 -11.12 -22.19
N GLY A 558 8.59 -11.64 -23.31
CA GLY A 558 9.27 -12.69 -24.06
C GLY A 558 10.56 -12.18 -24.70
N GLU A 559 11.27 -13.08 -25.38
CA GLU A 559 12.39 -12.69 -26.24
C GLU A 559 11.90 -11.74 -27.34
N PHE A 560 12.79 -10.86 -27.82
CA PHE A 560 12.48 -9.93 -28.89
C PHE A 560 12.06 -10.68 -30.16
N ASN A 561 10.92 -10.30 -30.74
CA ASN A 561 10.37 -10.91 -31.93
C ASN A 561 10.39 -9.89 -33.09
N GLU A 562 11.21 -10.16 -34.11
CA GLU A 562 11.38 -9.27 -35.27
C GLU A 562 10.07 -9.07 -36.04
N GLN A 563 9.24 -10.11 -36.18
CA GLN A 563 7.97 -10.01 -36.93
C GLN A 563 6.98 -9.10 -36.23
N GLU A 564 6.93 -9.17 -34.90
CA GLU A 564 6.07 -8.32 -34.08
C GLU A 564 6.52 -6.86 -34.14
N PHE A 565 7.85 -6.63 -34.14
CA PHE A 565 8.44 -5.32 -34.33
C PHE A 565 8.17 -4.73 -35.72
N GLU A 566 8.22 -5.55 -36.79
CA GLU A 566 7.87 -5.11 -38.14
C GLU A 566 6.38 -4.69 -38.26
N VAL A 567 5.49 -5.39 -37.55
CA VAL A 567 4.07 -5.01 -37.46
C VAL A 567 3.92 -3.71 -36.66
N PHE A 568 4.62 -3.58 -35.54
CA PHE A 568 4.66 -2.35 -34.75
C PHE A 568 5.13 -1.14 -35.57
N CYS A 569 6.20 -1.29 -36.34
CA CYS A 569 6.71 -0.20 -37.18
C CYS A 569 5.70 0.29 -38.23
N LYS A 570 4.75 -0.54 -38.64
CA LYS A 570 3.70 -0.16 -39.61
C LYS A 570 2.54 0.57 -38.97
N ASP A 571 2.17 0.19 -37.74
CA ASP A 571 1.06 0.79 -36.98
C ASP A 571 1.33 0.73 -35.47
N PRO A 572 2.12 1.68 -34.93
CA PRO A 572 2.53 1.67 -33.52
C PRO A 572 1.37 1.76 -32.52
N GLU A 573 0.21 2.24 -32.95
CA GLU A 573 -0.96 2.42 -32.09
C GLU A 573 -1.80 1.12 -32.00
N HIS A 574 -1.93 0.36 -33.10
CA HIS A 574 -2.84 -0.80 -33.17
C HIS A 574 -2.15 -2.15 -33.39
N TRP A 575 -0.83 -2.24 -33.23
CA TRP A 575 -0.03 -3.43 -33.52
C TRP A 575 -0.37 -4.68 -32.69
N ASP A 576 -0.93 -4.53 -31.48
CA ASP A 576 -1.22 -5.65 -30.58
C ASP A 576 -2.72 -6.03 -30.64
N PRO A 577 -3.07 -7.10 -31.37
CA PRO A 577 -4.46 -7.55 -31.51
C PRO A 577 -4.98 -8.24 -30.25
N LYS A 578 -4.13 -8.63 -29.29
CA LYS A 578 -4.58 -9.27 -28.04
C LYS A 578 -5.26 -8.26 -27.12
N ALA A 579 -4.78 -7.02 -27.10
CA ALA A 579 -5.41 -5.93 -26.35
C ALA A 579 -6.88 -5.70 -26.76
N ALA A 580 -7.22 -5.91 -28.04
CA ALA A 580 -8.58 -5.73 -28.52
C ALA A 580 -9.57 -6.81 -28.02
N LYS A 581 -9.09 -7.99 -27.61
CA LYS A 581 -9.96 -9.10 -27.19
C LYS A 581 -10.27 -9.09 -25.70
N SER A 582 -9.37 -8.58 -24.85
CA SER A 582 -9.55 -8.59 -23.38
C SER A 582 -10.59 -7.58 -22.88
N GLN A 583 -10.91 -6.54 -23.64
CA GLN A 583 -11.82 -5.47 -23.21
C GLN A 583 -13.32 -5.81 -23.33
N THR A 584 -13.69 -6.94 -23.95
CA THR A 584 -15.09 -7.18 -24.36
C THR A 584 -16.06 -7.60 -23.25
N PHE A 585 -15.59 -8.07 -22.08
CA PHE A 585 -16.51 -8.59 -21.05
C PHE A 585 -17.14 -7.49 -20.17
N PHE A 586 -16.48 -6.32 -20.04
CA PHE A 586 -16.98 -5.17 -19.25
C PHE A 586 -16.87 -3.82 -19.95
N SER A 587 -16.55 -3.78 -21.25
CA SER A 587 -16.78 -2.57 -22.06
C SER A 587 -18.29 -2.31 -22.13
N SER A 588 -18.81 -1.62 -21.11
CA SER A 588 -20.03 -0.86 -21.25
C SER A 588 -19.80 0.05 -22.44
N SER A 589 -20.72 0.03 -23.41
CA SER A 589 -20.79 0.96 -24.54
C SER A 589 -20.97 2.40 -24.01
N THR A 590 -19.95 2.94 -23.35
CA THR A 590 -19.82 4.34 -23.03
C THR A 590 -19.39 4.97 -24.34
N LYS A 591 -20.37 5.38 -25.15
CA LYS A 591 -20.14 6.37 -26.19
C LYS A 591 -19.43 7.53 -25.49
N GLN A 592 -18.13 7.68 -25.73
CA GLN A 592 -17.47 8.96 -25.48
C GLN A 592 -18.33 10.01 -26.19
N PRO A 593 -18.82 11.04 -25.50
CA PRO A 593 -19.21 12.25 -26.22
C PRO A 593 -17.95 12.68 -26.95
N GLU A 594 -18.01 12.81 -28.27
CA GLU A 594 -17.01 13.56 -29.03
C GLU A 594 -16.95 14.96 -28.41
N ALA A 595 -15.99 15.16 -27.51
CA ALA A 595 -15.58 16.49 -27.10
C ALA A 595 -14.89 17.07 -28.33
N GLN A 596 -15.64 17.84 -29.11
CA GLN A 596 -15.07 18.79 -30.05
C GLN A 596 -14.14 19.69 -29.25
N LEU A 597 -12.83 19.55 -29.48
CA LEU A 597 -11.83 20.52 -29.04
C LEU A 597 -12.29 21.90 -29.55
N PRO A 598 -12.55 22.88 -28.67
CA PRO A 598 -12.74 24.26 -29.10
C PRO A 598 -11.47 24.72 -29.80
N GLN A 599 -11.63 25.32 -30.98
CA GLN A 599 -10.55 26.06 -31.62
C GLN A 599 -10.01 27.09 -30.64
N ALA A 600 -8.69 27.08 -30.44
CA ALA A 600 -7.97 28.03 -29.59
C ALA A 600 -8.16 29.45 -30.13
N GLU A 601 -9.09 30.19 -29.55
CA GLU A 601 -9.13 31.65 -29.61
C GLU A 601 -8.22 32.17 -28.50
N LYS A 602 -7.21 32.96 -28.88
CA LYS A 602 -6.28 33.63 -27.97
C LYS A 602 -7.07 34.46 -26.96
N ILE A 603 -7.03 34.06 -25.68
CA ILE A 603 -7.43 34.92 -24.56
C ILE A 603 -6.23 35.01 -23.62
N GLU A 604 -5.92 36.26 -23.27
CA GLU A 604 -4.80 36.71 -22.45
C GLU A 604 -4.80 36.11 -21.04
N GLU A 605 -3.60 35.96 -20.49
CA GLU A 605 -3.32 35.62 -19.10
C GLU A 605 -4.09 36.52 -18.13
N GLN A 606 -5.00 35.94 -17.34
CA GLN A 606 -5.41 36.49 -16.05
C GLN A 606 -5.99 35.41 -15.13
N ASN A 607 -5.26 35.15 -14.03
CA ASN A 607 -5.64 34.55 -12.75
C ASN A 607 -6.31 33.15 -12.75
N GLU A 608 -5.49 32.11 -12.53
CA GLU A 608 -5.91 30.87 -11.86
C GLU A 608 -5.72 31.00 -10.34
N GLU A 609 -6.79 31.37 -9.65
CA GLU A 609 -7.03 31.03 -8.24
C GLU A 609 -8.47 30.49 -8.11
N ASP A 610 -8.65 29.52 -7.23
CA ASP A 610 -9.91 28.97 -6.71
C ASP A 610 -10.76 28.02 -7.56
N LEU A 611 -10.37 26.73 -7.49
CA LEU A 611 -11.34 25.64 -7.34
C LEU A 611 -10.79 24.60 -6.35
N SER A 612 -10.65 25.04 -5.10
CA SER A 612 -10.45 24.17 -3.94
C SER A 612 -11.82 23.83 -3.34
N ILE A 613 -12.01 22.57 -2.98
CA ILE A 613 -13.20 22.08 -2.26
C ILE A 613 -13.13 22.67 -0.85
N SER A 614 -13.74 23.83 -0.65
CA SER A 614 -13.94 24.47 0.64
C SER A 614 -15.17 23.85 1.33
N PHE A 615 -14.95 22.84 2.16
CA PHE A 615 -15.85 22.57 3.28
C PHE A 615 -15.00 22.20 4.50
N LEU A 616 -15.05 23.09 5.50
CA LEU A 616 -14.55 22.97 6.87
C LEU A 616 -13.03 22.86 7.01
N PHE A 617 -12.33 23.99 7.07
CA PHE A 617 -11.40 24.42 8.13
C PHE A 617 -10.76 25.74 7.66
N ASP A 618 -11.16 26.84 8.28
CA ASP A 618 -10.63 28.19 8.04
C ASP A 618 -9.31 28.31 8.84
N GLU A 619 -8.16 28.13 8.18
CA GLU A 619 -6.83 28.44 8.73
C GLU A 619 -6.50 29.90 8.41
N SER A 620 -6.79 30.80 9.34
CA SER A 620 -6.25 32.16 9.32
C SER A 620 -4.80 32.19 9.80
N ASP A 621 -3.94 32.76 8.97
CA ASP A 621 -2.53 33.10 9.19
C ASP A 621 -2.18 33.68 10.56
N GLU A 622 -1.23 33.06 11.27
CA GLU A 622 -0.36 33.80 12.19
C GLU A 622 1.00 33.12 12.39
N TYR A 623 1.95 33.37 11.50
CA TYR A 623 3.38 33.34 11.83
C TYR A 623 4.09 34.52 11.15
N LYS A 624 3.90 35.71 11.73
CA LYS A 624 4.82 36.84 11.51
C LYS A 624 6.08 36.61 12.32
N SER A 625 7.17 36.43 11.58
CA SER A 625 8.54 36.64 12.00
C SER A 625 8.72 37.94 12.81
N GLN A 626 9.37 37.86 13.97
CA GLN A 626 10.11 38.97 14.56
C GLN A 626 11.61 38.76 14.34
N PRO A 627 12.38 39.82 14.01
CA PRO A 627 13.84 39.76 13.97
C PRO A 627 14.48 40.23 15.29
N GLN A 628 15.69 39.70 15.51
CA GLN A 628 16.69 39.96 16.56
C GLN A 628 16.56 39.18 17.87
#